data_AF-A0AAN8NS08-F1
#
_entry.id   AF-A0AAN8NS08-F1
#
_cell.length_a   1.000
_cell.length_b   1.000
_cell.length_c   1.000
_cell.angle_alpha   90.00
_cell.angle_beta   90.00
_cell.angle_gamma   90.00
#
_symmetry.space_group_name_H-M   'P 1'
#
loop_
_entity.id
_entity.type
_entity.pdbx_description
1 polymer ?
#
loop_
_entity_poly.entity_id
_entity_poly.type
_entity_poly.pdbx_seq_one_letter_code
_entity_poly.pdbx_strand_id
1 'polypeptide(L)'
;MPYFTQFLEICKPYEVADFVRNRIGGGMCPEDICEDLMNRCLAPDIQMGGLGCDNMTVIIIAFLHGEPYETLCAKCASPKSVGYPAN
;
A
#
# COMPACT_ATOMS: atom_id res chain seq x y z
N MET A 1 -20.74 0.14 16.55
CA MET A 1 -20.01 -0.66 15.55
C MET A 1 -18.56 -0.18 15.49
N PRO A 2 -17.68 -0.62 16.42
CA PRO A 2 -16.30 -0.14 16.52
C PRO A 2 -15.28 -0.94 15.69
N TYR A 3 -15.66 -2.08 15.11
CA TYR A 3 -14.72 -2.99 14.44
C TYR A 3 -14.24 -2.52 13.05
N PHE A 4 -14.90 -1.53 12.43
CA PHE A 4 -14.48 -1.07 11.10
C PHE A 4 -13.36 -0.01 11.15
N THR A 5 -13.06 0.54 12.33
CA THR A 5 -12.05 1.60 12.49
C THR A 5 -10.66 1.06 12.86
N GLN A 6 -10.54 -0.21 13.23
CA GLN A 6 -9.28 -0.77 13.76
C GLN A 6 -8.21 -1.03 12.68
N PHE A 7 -8.60 -1.12 11.40
CA PHE A 7 -7.65 -1.25 10.28
C PHE A 7 -6.87 0.04 9.97
N LEU A 8 -7.30 1.20 10.48
CA LEU A 8 -6.78 2.53 10.11
C LEU A 8 -5.81 3.14 11.12
N GLU A 9 -5.40 2.42 12.16
CA GLU A 9 -4.55 3.00 13.22
C GLU A 9 -3.04 2.86 12.94
N ILE A 10 -2.63 1.99 12.00
CA ILE A 10 -1.21 1.65 11.81
C ILE A 10 -0.58 2.37 10.61
N CYS A 11 -1.31 2.58 9.51
CA CYS A 11 -0.83 3.34 8.36
C CYS A 11 -1.94 4.22 7.81
N LYS A 12 -1.66 5.52 7.66
CA LYS A 12 -2.63 6.44 7.08
C LYS A 12 -2.71 6.21 5.56
N PRO A 13 -3.87 6.41 4.91
CA PRO A 13 -4.06 6.10 3.48
C PRO A 13 -3.02 6.75 2.55
N TYR A 14 -2.58 7.97 2.88
CA TYR A 14 -1.56 8.67 2.10
C TYR A 14 -0.16 8.03 2.25
N GLU A 15 0.18 7.50 3.42
CA GLU A 15 1.44 6.80 3.67
C GLU A 15 1.47 5.47 2.93
N VAL A 16 0.33 4.76 2.89
CA VAL A 16 0.17 3.53 2.11
C VAL A 16 0.35 3.81 0.61
N ALA A 17 -0.30 4.86 0.10
CA ALA A 17 -0.18 5.24 -1.31
C ALA A 17 1.26 5.61 -1.69
N ASP A 18 1.96 6.35 -0.84
CA ASP A 18 3.37 6.70 -1.05
C ASP A 18 4.29 5.50 -0.94
N PHE A 19 4.03 4.61 0.02
CA PHE A 19 4.76 3.35 0.20
C PHE A 19 4.68 2.46 -1.05
N VAL A 20 3.46 2.24 -1.56
CA VAL A 20 3.22 1.43 -2.75
C VAL A 20 3.82 2.11 -3.98
N ARG A 21 3.59 3.41 -4.18
CA ARG A 21 4.14 4.16 -5.32
C ARG A 21 5.66 4.10 -5.37
N ASN A 22 6.34 4.31 -4.24
CA ASN A 22 7.79 4.32 -4.19
C ASN A 22 8.39 2.94 -4.52
N ARG A 23 7.76 1.85 -4.08
CA ARG A 23 8.21 0.48 -4.39
C ARG A 23 7.97 0.08 -5.84
N ILE A 24 6.81 0.44 -6.40
CA ILE A 24 6.54 0.29 -7.84
C ILE A 24 7.57 1.10 -8.64
N GLY A 25 7.90 2.32 -8.21
CA GLY A 25 8.94 3.15 -8.84
C GLY A 25 10.34 2.52 -8.77
N GLY A 26 10.60 1.71 -7.74
CA GLY A 26 11.82 0.91 -7.59
C GLY A 26 11.83 -0.40 -8.39
N GLY A 27 10.76 -0.72 -9.13
CA GLY A 27 10.65 -1.96 -9.91
C GLY A 27 10.31 -3.20 -9.10
N MET A 28 9.85 -3.05 -7.85
CA MET A 28 9.44 -4.17 -7.02
C MET A 28 8.11 -4.75 -7.50
N CYS A 29 7.97 -6.08 -7.48
CA CYS A 29 6.74 -6.74 -7.92
C CYS A 29 5.59 -6.48 -6.93
N PRO A 30 4.33 -6.33 -7.41
CA PRO A 30 3.18 -6.06 -6.53
C PRO A 30 2.98 -7.07 -5.40
N GLU A 31 3.34 -8.33 -5.63
CA GLU A 31 3.27 -9.42 -4.66
C GLU A 31 4.16 -9.13 -3.45
N ASP A 32 5.43 -8.77 -3.69
CA ASP A 32 6.38 -8.42 -2.63
C ASP A 32 5.90 -7.17 -1.88
N ILE A 33 5.34 -6.18 -2.59
CA ILE A 33 4.79 -4.96 -1.98
C ILE A 33 3.62 -5.29 -1.04
N CYS A 34 2.76 -6.24 -1.41
CA CYS A 34 1.67 -6.69 -0.57
C CYS A 34 2.18 -7.33 0.73
N GLU A 35 3.19 -8.20 0.65
CA GLU A 35 3.81 -8.82 1.84
C GLU A 35 4.44 -7.78 2.76
N ASP A 36 5.18 -6.84 2.18
CA ASP A 36 5.80 -5.73 2.87
C ASP A 36 4.77 -4.82 3.56
N LEU A 37 3.64 -4.57 2.89
CA LEU A 37 2.54 -3.78 3.45
C LEU A 37 1.85 -4.52 4.60
N MET A 38 1.65 -5.84 4.47
CA MET A 38 1.07 -6.67 5.52
C MET A 38 1.94 -6.66 6.78
N ASN A 39 3.26 -6.87 6.62
CA ASN A 39 4.22 -6.82 7.72
C ASN A 39 4.26 -5.44 8.41
N ARG A 40 4.19 -4.36 7.62
CA ARG A 40 4.19 -2.99 8.16
C ARG A 40 2.93 -2.65 8.93
N CYS A 41 1.80 -3.25 8.56
CA CYS A 41 0.51 -3.02 9.19
C CYS A 41 0.27 -3.94 10.41
N LEU A 42 1.27 -4.72 10.86
CA LEU A 42 1.18 -5.48 12.11
C LEU A 42 1.30 -4.55 13.32
N ALA A 43 0.42 -4.71 14.31
CA ALA A 43 0.47 -3.94 15.55
C ALA A 43 1.71 -4.32 16.39
N PRO A 44 2.41 -3.37 17.02
CA PRO A 44 3.69 -3.61 17.69
C PRO A 44 3.62 -4.32 19.05
N ASP A 45 2.44 -4.59 19.62
CA ASP A 45 2.33 -5.23 20.94
C ASP A 45 1.40 -6.46 20.91
N ILE A 46 2.01 -7.64 21.04
CA ILE A 46 1.33 -8.89 21.43
C ILE A 46 1.49 -9.04 22.95
N GLN A 47 1.00 -8.08 23.73
CA GLN A 47 0.89 -8.25 25.18
C GLN A 47 -0.40 -9.02 25.49
N MET A 48 -0.25 -10.27 25.89
CA MET A 48 -1.29 -11.22 26.32
C MET A 48 -2.21 -11.77 25.21
N GLY A 49 -1.86 -12.97 24.71
CA GLY A 49 -2.89 -13.92 24.31
C GLY A 49 -3.07 -14.21 22.82
N GLY A 50 -1.98 -14.45 22.08
CA GLY A 50 -1.93 -15.48 21.02
C GLY A 50 -3.01 -15.56 19.94
N LEU A 51 -3.75 -14.48 19.64
CA LEU A 51 -4.70 -14.43 18.53
C LEU A 51 -4.26 -13.38 17.52
N GLY A 52 -3.91 -13.81 16.31
CA GLY A 52 -3.90 -12.94 15.14
C GLY A 52 -5.32 -12.44 14.92
N CYS A 53 -5.59 -11.19 15.27
CA CYS A 53 -6.95 -10.69 15.41
C CYS A 53 -7.46 -9.90 14.19
N ASP A 54 -6.75 -9.93 13.07
CA ASP A 54 -7.21 -9.29 11.83
C ASP A 54 -6.93 -10.14 10.59
N ASN A 55 -7.96 -10.33 9.77
CA ASN A 55 -7.81 -10.84 8.42
C ASN A 55 -7.40 -9.67 7.51
N MET A 56 -6.11 -9.39 7.47
CA MET A 56 -5.58 -8.33 6.61
C MET A 56 -5.57 -8.79 5.15
N THR A 57 -6.35 -8.12 4.31
CA THR A 57 -6.39 -8.37 2.86
C THR A 57 -5.82 -7.15 2.14
N VAL A 58 -4.80 -7.35 1.31
CA VAL A 58 -4.23 -6.30 0.45
C VAL A 58 -4.52 -6.64 -1.01
N ILE A 59 -5.04 -5.67 -1.75
CA ILE A 59 -5.28 -5.79 -3.20
C ILE A 59 -4.63 -4.58 -3.87
N ILE A 60 -3.66 -4.82 -4.74
CA ILE A 60 -3.04 -3.81 -5.60
C ILE A 60 -3.55 -4.01 -7.03
N ILE A 61 -4.20 -2.98 -7.58
CA ILE A 61 -4.71 -3.00 -8.96
C ILE A 61 -3.84 -2.06 -9.81
N ALA A 62 -3.10 -2.64 -10.74
CA ALA A 62 -2.26 -1.90 -11.69
C ALA A 62 -3.01 -1.69 -13.01
N PHE A 63 -3.34 -0.45 -13.34
CA PHE A 63 -3.91 -0.10 -14.64
C PHE A 63 -2.78 0.05 -15.68
N LEU A 64 -2.51 -1.04 -16.39
CA LEU A 64 -1.44 -1.09 -17.38
C LEU A 64 -1.84 -0.56 -18.75
N HIS A 65 -3.13 -0.51 -19.07
CA HIS A 65 -3.64 -0.01 -20.36
C HIS A 65 -2.99 -0.68 -21.59
N GLY A 66 -2.64 -1.97 -21.49
CA GLY A 66 -1.98 -2.73 -22.56
C GLY A 66 -0.45 -2.61 -22.60
N GLU A 67 0.14 -1.80 -21.71
CA GLU A 67 1.58 -1.61 -21.58
C GLU A 67 2.21 -2.61 -20.60
N PRO A 68 3.54 -2.83 -20.66
CA PRO A 68 4.24 -3.65 -19.68
C PRO A 68 4.31 -2.98 -18.30
N TYR A 69 4.49 -3.77 -17.24
CA TYR A 69 4.54 -3.30 -15.85
C TYR A 69 5.67 -2.29 -15.61
N GLU A 70 6.77 -2.43 -16.34
CA GLU A 70 7.93 -1.55 -16.35
C GLU A 70 7.54 -0.11 -16.74
N THR A 71 6.55 0.06 -17.60
CA THR A 71 6.01 1.39 -17.95
C THR A 71 5.33 2.03 -16.74
N LEU A 72 4.62 1.26 -15.92
CA LEU A 72 4.05 1.74 -14.65
C LEU A 72 5.16 2.07 -13.64
N CYS A 73 6.20 1.24 -13.57
CA CYS A 73 7.38 1.50 -12.72
C CYS A 73 8.02 2.84 -13.07
N ALA A 74 8.28 3.10 -14.34
CA ALA A 74 8.84 4.37 -14.80
C ALA A 74 7.95 5.58 -14.46
N LYS A 75 6.62 5.43 -14.57
CA LYS A 75 5.63 6.47 -14.18
C LYS A 75 5.57 6.71 -12.67
N CYS A 76 5.85 5.69 -11.86
CA CYS A 76 5.90 5.80 -10.41
C CYS A 76 7.23 6.39 -9.93
N ALA A 77 8.32 6.12 -10.64
CA ALA A 77 9.66 6.66 -10.38
C ALA A 77 9.77 8.17 -10.68
N SER A 78 8.92 8.69 -11.58
CA SER A 78 8.86 10.13 -11.83
C SER A 78 8.22 10.90 -10.66
N PRO A 79 8.67 12.13 -10.39
CA PRO A 79 8.07 12.98 -9.37
C PRO A 79 6.58 13.20 -9.67
N LYS A 80 5.73 13.21 -8.63
CA LYS A 80 4.30 13.48 -8.77
C LYS A 80 4.13 14.79 -9.52
N SER A 81 3.63 14.76 -10.75
CA SER A 81 3.14 15.97 -11.42
C SER A 81 2.02 16.52 -10.55
N VAL A 82 2.23 17.67 -9.92
CA VAL A 82 1.19 18.40 -9.20
C VAL A 82 0.12 18.76 -10.21
N GLY A 83 -0.94 17.96 -10.24
CA GLY A 83 -2.06 18.10 -11.18
C GLY A 83 -3.35 17.91 -10.42
N TYR A 84 -3.62 18.78 -9.44
CA TYR A 84 -5.00 19.02 -9.06
C TYR A 84 -5.50 20.16 -9.96
N PRO A 85 -6.49 19.94 -10.84
CA PRO A 85 -7.16 21.07 -11.48
C PRO A 85 -7.82 21.90 -10.38
N ALA A 86 -7.46 23.19 -10.31
CA ALA A 86 -8.23 24.15 -9.54
C ALA A 86 -9.64 24.19 -10.13
N ASN A 87 -10.61 23.65 -9.39
CA ASN A 87 -12.03 23.96 -9.54
C ASN A 87 -12.54 24.38 -8.17
#